data_AF-A0AAU3EA42-F1
#
_entry.id   AF-A0AAU3EA42-F1
#
_cell.length_a   1.000
_cell.length_b   1.000
_cell.length_c   1.000
_cell.angle_alpha   90.00
_cell.angle_beta   90.00
_cell.angle_gamma   90.00
#
_symmetry.space_group_name_H-M   'P 1'
#
loop_
_entity.id
_entity.type
_entity.pdbx_description
1 polymer ?
#
loop_
_entity_poly.entity_id
_entity_poly.type
_entity_poly.pdbx_seq_one_letter_code
_entity_poly.pdbx_strand_id
1 'polypeptide(L)'
;MGTQAPKELTNSRRTQCIPEWQARDAKRRAEAADEDHFLAASIGAEPSMYFPEQDGKAVPEDGAWIIVVEEPFTELRSRFRVPPLSMWRARPRELNTEAIVSRGVKIYPKQAIIATPGGDLHLWPHEYVVVDRPVTLVSDPDATLHALGGQPVLDEDALFYLMSRGIPRHEAVMVLFDSVTSLDFVYVTFPEWITDALAGAGQSLRRYMALNPRNPTT
;
A
#
# COMPACT_ATOMS: atom_id res chain seq x y z
N MET A 1 9.41 -41.28 9.06
CA MET A 1 8.84 -41.25 10.42
C MET A 1 7.68 -40.27 10.41
N GLY A 2 6.44 -40.78 10.40
CA GLY A 2 5.24 -39.94 10.37
C GLY A 2 4.81 -39.57 11.78
N THR A 3 4.76 -38.28 12.09
CA THR A 3 4.28 -37.75 13.36
C THR A 3 2.76 -37.86 13.38
N GLN A 4 2.23 -38.97 13.89
CA GLN A 4 0.80 -39.10 14.12
C GLN A 4 0.40 -38.14 15.26
N ALA A 5 -0.58 -37.27 14.99
CA ALA A 5 -1.07 -36.34 16.00
C ALA A 5 -1.63 -37.12 17.22
N PRO A 6 -1.44 -36.62 18.45
CA PRO A 6 -1.94 -37.26 19.66
C PRO A 6 -3.44 -37.59 19.55
N LYS A 7 -3.82 -38.82 19.96
CA LYS A 7 -5.19 -39.35 19.88
C LYS A 7 -6.25 -38.53 20.62
N GLU A 8 -5.84 -37.56 21.43
CA GLU A 8 -6.74 -36.64 22.15
C GLU A 8 -7.40 -35.60 21.24
N LEU A 9 -6.91 -35.42 20.01
CA LEU A 9 -7.35 -34.35 19.08
C LEU A 9 -8.47 -34.76 18.11
N THR A 10 -8.99 -35.98 18.17
CA THR A 10 -10.02 -36.48 17.24
C THR A 10 -11.45 -36.44 17.77
N ASN A 11 -11.69 -35.90 18.97
CA ASN A 11 -13.02 -35.85 19.56
C ASN A 11 -13.74 -34.53 19.25
N SER A 12 -14.60 -34.54 18.23
CA SER A 12 -15.35 -33.38 17.72
C SER A 12 -16.38 -32.76 18.68
N ARG A 13 -16.51 -33.29 19.91
CA ARG A 13 -17.49 -32.83 20.93
C ARG A 13 -16.89 -32.04 22.10
N ARG A 14 -15.59 -31.74 22.09
CA ARG A 14 -14.93 -30.92 23.13
C ARG A 14 -13.98 -29.91 22.50
N THR A 15 -14.52 -28.81 21.99
CA THR A 15 -13.70 -27.65 21.58
C THR A 15 -13.90 -26.51 22.57
N GLN A 16 -13.38 -26.69 23.78
CA GLN A 16 -13.03 -25.54 24.61
C GLN A 16 -11.54 -25.31 24.43
N CYS A 17 -11.20 -24.28 23.65
CA CYS A 17 -9.82 -23.84 23.49
C CYS A 17 -9.30 -23.39 24.87
N ILE A 18 -8.42 -24.20 25.46
CA ILE A 18 -7.80 -23.84 26.74
C ILE A 18 -6.91 -22.59 26.56
N PRO A 19 -6.88 -21.66 27.53
CA PRO A 19 -6.13 -20.41 27.42
C PRO A 19 -4.65 -20.59 27.10
N GLU A 20 -4.04 -21.68 27.58
CA GLU A 20 -2.64 -22.04 27.28
C GLU A 20 -2.41 -22.33 25.79
N TRP A 21 -3.39 -22.92 25.11
CA TRP A 21 -3.32 -23.15 23.66
C TRP A 21 -3.46 -21.82 22.92
N GLN A 22 -4.38 -20.94 23.32
CA GLN A 22 -4.51 -19.61 22.73
C GLN A 22 -3.24 -18.77 22.92
N ALA A 23 -2.61 -18.83 24.10
CA ALA A 23 -1.36 -18.15 24.38
C ALA A 23 -0.20 -18.72 23.55
N ARG A 24 -0.15 -20.04 23.39
CA ARG A 24 0.85 -20.72 22.54
C ARG A 24 0.63 -20.45 21.06
N ASP A 25 -0.61 -20.38 20.61
CA ASP A 25 -0.97 -20.05 19.23
C ASP A 25 -0.70 -18.57 18.92
N ALA A 26 -1.00 -17.65 19.84
CA ALA A 26 -0.65 -16.23 19.72
C ALA A 26 0.87 -16.04 19.68
N LYS A 27 1.62 -16.75 20.55
CA LYS A 27 3.09 -16.74 20.53
C LYS A 27 3.64 -17.32 19.22
N ARG A 28 3.08 -18.43 18.74
CA ARG A 28 3.47 -19.04 17.46
C ARG A 28 3.12 -18.15 16.26
N ARG A 29 2.01 -17.40 16.28
CA ARG A 29 1.68 -16.40 15.24
C ARG A 29 2.62 -15.20 15.28
N ALA A 30 3.04 -14.76 16.47
CA ALA A 30 4.02 -13.71 16.62
C ALA A 30 5.42 -14.13 16.13
N GLU A 31 5.81 -15.39 16.39
CA GLU A 31 7.08 -15.97 15.94
C GLU A 31 7.05 -16.36 14.44
N ALA A 32 5.90 -16.82 13.92
CA ALA A 32 5.71 -17.18 12.52
C ALA A 32 5.68 -15.96 11.58
N ALA A 33 5.33 -14.77 12.08
CA ALA A 33 5.35 -13.55 11.29
C ALA A 33 6.75 -13.28 10.70
N ASP A 34 7.81 -13.51 11.47
CA ASP A 34 9.20 -13.35 11.01
C ASP A 34 9.67 -14.54 10.13
N GLU A 35 9.24 -15.77 10.43
CA GLU A 35 9.57 -16.96 9.61
C GLU A 35 8.89 -16.95 8.23
N ASP A 36 7.64 -16.51 8.14
CA ASP A 36 6.85 -16.50 6.91
C ASP A 36 7.35 -15.43 5.93
N HIS A 37 7.80 -14.27 6.43
CA HIS A 37 8.48 -13.23 5.66
C HIS A 37 9.78 -13.76 5.02
N PHE A 38 10.60 -14.43 5.84
CA PHE A 38 11.85 -15.03 5.38
C PHE A 38 11.61 -16.17 4.38
N LEU A 39 10.57 -16.99 4.60
CA LEU A 39 10.20 -18.07 3.70
C LEU A 39 9.73 -17.52 2.35
N ALA A 40 8.89 -16.48 2.32
CA ALA A 40 8.48 -15.80 1.09
C ALA A 40 9.70 -15.26 0.31
N ALA A 41 10.64 -14.60 1.01
CA ALA A 41 11.87 -14.11 0.41
C ALA A 41 12.71 -15.24 -0.21
N SER A 42 12.81 -16.38 0.49
CA SER A 42 13.61 -17.54 0.12
C SER A 42 13.09 -18.29 -1.11
N ILE A 43 11.78 -18.24 -1.38
CA ILE A 43 11.18 -18.85 -2.58
C ILE A 43 11.15 -17.90 -3.78
N GLY A 44 11.77 -16.73 -3.66
CA GLY A 44 11.83 -15.73 -4.72
C GLY A 44 10.58 -14.87 -4.89
N ALA A 45 9.63 -14.97 -3.96
CA ALA A 45 8.54 -14.01 -3.84
C ALA A 45 9.05 -12.70 -3.21
N GLU A 46 8.50 -11.55 -3.62
CA GLU A 46 8.71 -10.29 -2.91
C GLU A 46 7.85 -10.32 -1.63
N PRO A 47 8.45 -10.35 -0.42
CA PRO A 47 7.70 -10.50 0.83
C PRO A 47 6.67 -9.39 1.05
N SER A 48 7.01 -8.16 0.61
CA SER A 48 6.15 -6.99 0.73
C SER A 48 4.80 -7.17 0.05
N MET A 49 4.69 -8.03 -0.98
CA MET A 49 3.41 -8.34 -1.64
C MET A 49 2.41 -9.06 -0.74
N TYR A 50 2.91 -9.72 0.30
CA TYR A 50 2.15 -10.67 1.11
C TYR A 50 2.07 -10.25 2.58
N PHE A 51 3.06 -9.49 3.04
CA PHE A 51 3.15 -8.96 4.40
C PHE A 51 3.45 -7.46 4.39
N PRO A 52 2.61 -6.63 3.73
CA PRO A 52 2.88 -5.20 3.61
C PRO A 52 2.92 -4.48 4.97
N GLU A 53 2.31 -5.05 6.02
CA GLU A 53 2.35 -4.48 7.38
C GLU A 53 3.76 -4.44 7.96
N GLN A 54 4.56 -5.47 7.67
CA GLN A 54 5.93 -5.60 8.20
C GLN A 54 6.88 -4.58 7.57
N ASP A 55 6.58 -4.15 6.35
CA ASP A 55 7.35 -3.16 5.61
C ASP A 55 6.79 -1.73 5.75
N GLY A 56 5.76 -1.52 6.58
CA GLY A 56 5.08 -0.22 6.71
C GLY A 56 4.34 0.20 5.43
N LYS A 57 3.99 -0.75 4.58
CA LYS A 57 3.33 -0.54 3.29
C LYS A 57 1.83 -0.85 3.32
N ALA A 58 1.29 -1.27 4.47
CA ALA A 58 -0.13 -1.53 4.59
C ALA A 58 -0.93 -0.23 4.50
N VAL A 59 -1.90 -0.20 3.59
CA VAL A 59 -2.87 0.90 3.50
C VAL A 59 -3.96 0.68 4.56
N PRO A 60 -4.20 1.64 5.48
CA PRO A 60 -5.28 1.57 6.47
C PRO A 60 -6.69 1.54 5.84
N GLU A 61 -7.71 1.13 6.61
CA GLU A 61 -9.10 1.06 6.14
C GLU A 61 -9.66 2.41 5.66
N ASP A 62 -9.27 3.51 6.31
CA ASP A 62 -9.59 4.89 5.93
C ASP A 62 -8.76 5.41 4.73
N GLY A 63 -7.84 4.59 4.23
CA GLY A 63 -6.93 4.89 3.13
C GLY A 63 -5.62 5.55 3.59
N ALA A 64 -4.69 5.68 2.65
CA ALA A 64 -3.43 6.39 2.87
C ALA A 64 -3.02 7.19 1.64
N TRP A 65 -2.16 8.18 1.83
CA TRP A 65 -1.40 8.74 0.73
C TRP A 65 -0.25 7.80 0.38
N ILE A 66 -0.06 7.54 -0.91
CA ILE A 66 1.00 6.67 -1.42
C ILE A 66 1.74 7.37 -2.54
N ILE A 67 3.03 7.06 -2.70
CA ILE A 67 3.80 7.40 -3.90
C ILE A 67 3.93 6.14 -4.75
N VAL A 68 3.58 6.25 -6.04
CA VAL A 68 3.74 5.17 -7.00
C VAL A 68 5.20 5.15 -7.47
N VAL A 69 5.94 4.11 -7.08
CA VAL A 69 7.37 3.94 -7.36
C VAL A 69 7.64 3.01 -8.55
N GLU A 70 6.66 2.22 -8.97
CA GLU A 70 6.73 1.38 -10.17
C GLU A 70 5.43 1.54 -10.97
N GLU A 71 5.54 1.71 -12.28
CA GLU A 71 4.35 1.82 -13.13
C GLU A 71 3.62 0.46 -13.17
N PRO A 72 2.34 0.39 -12.81
CA PRO A 72 1.63 -0.87 -12.75
C PRO A 72 1.40 -1.46 -14.14
N PHE A 73 1.75 -2.73 -14.30
CA PHE A 73 1.59 -3.47 -15.56
C PHE A 73 0.20 -4.09 -15.67
N THR A 74 -0.83 -3.25 -15.75
CA THR A 74 -2.23 -3.70 -15.92
C THR A 74 -2.78 -3.36 -17.31
N GLU A 75 -3.89 -3.98 -17.72
CA GLU A 75 -4.58 -3.67 -18.98
C GLU A 75 -4.98 -2.19 -19.08
N LEU A 76 -5.22 -1.54 -17.93
CA LEU A 76 -5.57 -0.12 -17.83
C LEU A 76 -4.41 0.83 -18.18
N ARG A 77 -3.17 0.34 -18.22
CA ARG A 77 -2.00 1.11 -18.68
C ARG A 77 -2.18 1.64 -20.11
N SER A 78 -3.01 0.97 -20.91
CA SER A 78 -3.37 1.41 -22.26
C SER A 78 -4.25 2.67 -22.28
N ARG A 79 -4.96 2.98 -21.19
CA ARG A 79 -5.91 4.10 -21.09
C ARG A 79 -5.33 5.30 -20.35
N PHE A 80 -4.58 5.05 -19.28
CA PHE A 80 -3.91 6.09 -18.50
C PHE A 80 -2.59 5.55 -17.96
N ARG A 81 -1.52 6.31 -18.14
CA ARG A 81 -0.22 6.00 -17.55
C ARG A 81 -0.07 6.80 -16.27
N VAL A 82 0.16 6.10 -15.17
CA VAL A 82 0.44 6.74 -13.89
C VAL A 82 1.82 7.40 -13.99
N PRO A 83 1.93 8.72 -13.74
CA PRO A 83 3.23 9.38 -13.77
C PRO A 83 4.17 8.78 -12.71
N PRO A 84 5.47 8.64 -13.01
CA PRO A 84 6.43 8.12 -12.05
C PRO A 84 6.49 9.00 -10.81
N LEU A 85 6.60 8.38 -9.64
CA LEU A 85 6.72 9.07 -8.34
C LEU A 85 5.56 10.06 -8.05
N SER A 86 4.40 9.82 -8.66
CA SER A 86 3.20 10.59 -8.35
C SER A 86 2.57 10.12 -7.04
N MET A 87 2.02 11.08 -6.29
CA MET A 87 1.37 10.83 -5.02
C MET A 87 -0.14 10.79 -5.19
N TRP A 88 -0.77 9.74 -4.67
CA TRP A 88 -2.19 9.46 -4.79
C TRP A 88 -2.77 9.12 -3.43
N ARG A 89 -4.04 9.43 -3.22
CA ARG A 89 -4.79 8.84 -2.12
C ARG A 89 -5.24 7.44 -2.57
N ALA A 90 -4.99 6.43 -1.74
CA ALA A 90 -5.30 5.04 -2.05
C ALA A 90 -6.18 4.37 -0.99
N ARG A 91 -7.03 3.44 -1.43
CA ARG A 91 -7.85 2.55 -0.58
C ARG A 91 -7.21 1.18 -0.46
N PRO A 92 -7.38 0.47 0.67
CA PRO A 92 -7.00 -0.93 0.72
C PRO A 92 -7.98 -1.79 -0.09
N ARG A 93 -7.45 -2.85 -0.69
CA ARG A 93 -8.20 -3.93 -1.31
C ARG A 93 -7.64 -5.26 -0.85
N GLU A 94 -8.50 -6.08 -0.30
CA GLU A 94 -8.21 -7.49 -0.06
C GLU A 94 -8.66 -8.30 -1.28
N LEU A 95 -7.76 -9.07 -1.87
CA LEU A 95 -8.02 -9.73 -3.16
C LEU A 95 -8.95 -10.94 -3.03
N ASN A 96 -9.15 -11.53 -1.84
CA ASN A 96 -10.11 -12.60 -1.54
C ASN A 96 -10.26 -12.76 -0.01
N THR A 97 -11.42 -13.24 0.45
CA THR A 97 -11.64 -13.66 1.86
C THR A 97 -10.86 -14.90 2.26
N GLU A 98 -10.38 -15.68 1.29
CA GLU A 98 -9.68 -16.94 1.50
C GLU A 98 -8.16 -16.79 1.27
N ALA A 99 -7.37 -17.30 2.21
CA ALA A 99 -5.92 -17.27 2.13
C ALA A 99 -5.41 -18.20 1.01
N ILE A 100 -4.45 -17.73 0.23
CA ILE A 100 -3.67 -18.59 -0.66
C ILE A 100 -2.74 -19.42 0.22
N VAL A 101 -2.88 -20.75 0.20
CA VAL A 101 -1.97 -21.64 0.93
C VAL A 101 -0.83 -22.05 0.01
N SER A 102 0.38 -21.56 0.29
CA SER A 102 1.61 -21.95 -0.41
C SER A 102 2.60 -22.57 0.57
N ARG A 103 3.01 -23.82 0.32
CA ARG A 103 3.96 -24.56 1.18
C ARG A 103 3.60 -24.58 2.68
N GLY A 104 2.31 -24.52 3.00
CA GLY A 104 1.81 -24.52 4.39
C GLY A 104 1.63 -23.12 5.00
N VAL A 105 2.06 -22.05 4.31
CA VAL A 105 1.86 -20.66 4.72
C VAL A 105 0.57 -20.12 4.10
N LYS A 106 -0.25 -19.45 4.94
CA LYS A 106 -1.45 -18.74 4.49
C LYS A 106 -1.08 -17.31 4.12
N ILE A 107 -1.37 -16.96 2.89
CA ILE A 107 -1.02 -15.67 2.30
C ILE A 107 -2.30 -14.92 1.95
N TYR A 108 -2.40 -13.67 2.38
CA TYR A 108 -3.52 -12.79 2.08
C TYR A 108 -3.02 -11.64 1.20
N PRO A 109 -3.12 -11.75 -0.12
CA PRO A 109 -2.63 -10.71 -1.00
C PRO A 109 -3.45 -9.44 -0.81
N LYS A 110 -2.75 -8.34 -0.52
CA LYS A 110 -3.33 -7.01 -0.36
C LYS A 110 -2.88 -6.14 -1.53
N GLN A 111 -3.79 -5.28 -1.97
CA GLN A 111 -3.54 -4.28 -2.99
C GLN A 111 -3.99 -2.92 -2.49
N ALA A 112 -3.43 -1.87 -3.07
CA ALA A 112 -3.98 -0.54 -2.98
C ALA A 112 -4.84 -0.25 -4.23
N ILE A 113 -5.86 0.58 -4.11
CA ILE A 113 -6.64 1.10 -5.24
C ILE A 113 -6.44 2.59 -5.30
N ILE A 114 -6.07 3.11 -6.47
CA ILE A 114 -6.12 4.55 -6.77
C ILE A 114 -7.17 4.81 -7.84
N ALA A 115 -7.87 5.93 -7.73
CA ALA A 115 -8.80 6.37 -8.76
C ALA A 115 -8.02 7.16 -9.84
N THR A 116 -8.13 6.75 -11.10
CA THR A 116 -7.51 7.45 -12.23
C THR A 116 -8.57 7.92 -13.23
N PRO A 117 -8.25 8.83 -14.17
CA PRO A 117 -9.18 9.19 -15.24
C PRO A 117 -9.63 7.99 -16.10
N GLY A 118 -8.82 6.93 -16.15
CA GLY A 118 -9.12 5.70 -16.87
C GLY A 118 -9.95 4.67 -16.07
N GLY A 119 -10.26 4.97 -14.80
CA GLY A 119 -10.92 4.09 -13.83
C GLY A 119 -10.01 3.71 -12.65
N ASP A 120 -10.52 2.85 -11.79
CA ASP A 120 -9.79 2.33 -10.62
C ASP A 120 -8.61 1.46 -11.05
N LEU A 121 -7.43 1.75 -10.51
CA LEU A 121 -6.20 1.04 -10.77
C LEU A 121 -5.72 0.34 -9.51
N HIS A 122 -5.34 -0.93 -9.65
CA HIS A 122 -4.89 -1.77 -8.56
C HIS A 122 -3.37 -1.83 -8.53
N LEU A 123 -2.81 -1.53 -7.36
CA LEU A 123 -1.38 -1.50 -7.12
C LEU A 123 -0.98 -2.58 -6.13
N TRP A 124 0.07 -3.31 -6.45
CA TRP A 124 0.74 -4.22 -5.53
C TRP A 124 1.63 -3.44 -4.56
N PRO A 125 1.88 -3.95 -3.33
CA PRO A 125 2.73 -3.27 -2.36
C PRO A 125 4.16 -2.95 -2.83
N HIS A 126 4.69 -3.67 -3.82
CA HIS A 126 6.00 -3.34 -4.38
C HIS A 126 5.96 -2.13 -5.34
N GLU A 127 4.78 -1.76 -5.84
CA GLU A 127 4.59 -0.67 -6.80
C GLU A 127 4.41 0.70 -6.11
N TYR A 128 4.26 0.71 -4.77
CA TYR A 128 4.08 1.94 -4.02
C TYR A 128 4.81 1.96 -2.67
N VAL A 129 4.85 3.15 -2.08
CA VAL A 129 5.29 3.43 -0.72
C VAL A 129 4.22 4.27 -0.03
N VAL A 130 3.87 3.95 1.22
CA VAL A 130 2.95 4.75 2.03
C VAL A 130 3.67 6.00 2.54
N VAL A 131 3.00 7.15 2.48
CA VAL A 131 3.57 8.45 2.83
C VAL A 131 3.15 8.84 4.25
N ASP A 132 4.13 8.99 5.13
CA ASP A 132 3.87 9.39 6.52
C ASP A 132 3.47 10.86 6.66
N ARG A 133 4.02 11.74 5.81
CA ARG A 133 3.83 13.21 5.89
C ARG A 133 3.53 13.81 4.51
N PRO A 134 2.33 13.56 3.97
CA PRO A 134 1.99 13.95 2.60
C PRO A 134 1.91 15.48 2.44
N VAL A 135 1.43 16.23 3.45
CA VAL A 135 1.45 17.70 3.42
C VAL A 135 2.83 18.29 3.16
N THR A 136 3.90 17.66 3.68
CA THR A 136 5.27 18.18 3.46
C THR A 136 5.67 18.07 1.99
N LEU A 137 5.19 17.05 1.27
CA LEU A 137 5.46 16.85 -0.14
C LEU A 137 4.59 17.72 -1.04
N VAL A 138 3.31 17.94 -0.69
CA VAL A 138 2.43 18.83 -1.48
C VAL A 138 2.78 20.29 -1.29
N SER A 139 3.37 20.65 -0.15
CA SER A 139 3.83 22.02 0.11
C SER A 139 5.14 22.37 -0.60
N ASP A 140 5.75 21.41 -1.30
CA ASP A 140 6.94 21.67 -2.12
C ASP A 140 6.58 22.65 -3.26
N PRO A 141 7.38 23.71 -3.49
CA PRO A 141 7.07 24.70 -4.52
C PRO A 141 7.04 24.13 -5.95
N ASP A 142 7.71 23.00 -6.18
CA ASP A 142 7.75 22.31 -7.46
C ASP A 142 6.64 21.24 -7.59
N ALA A 143 5.90 20.94 -6.51
CA ALA A 143 4.78 20.01 -6.57
C ALA A 143 3.61 20.60 -7.39
N THR A 144 3.05 19.79 -8.28
CA THR A 144 1.86 20.16 -9.05
C THR A 144 0.68 19.31 -8.60
N LEU A 145 -0.35 19.96 -8.07
CA LEU A 145 -1.62 19.33 -7.70
C LEU A 145 -2.54 19.28 -8.91
N HIS A 146 -2.97 18.08 -9.28
CA HIS A 146 -3.89 17.83 -10.38
C HIS A 146 -5.27 17.48 -9.85
N ALA A 147 -6.32 17.94 -10.52
CA ALA A 147 -7.69 17.56 -10.20
C ALA A 147 -8.23 16.58 -11.25
N LEU A 148 -8.85 15.49 -10.80
CA LEU A 148 -9.47 14.44 -11.62
C LEU A 148 -10.95 14.75 -11.97
N GLY A 149 -11.42 15.95 -11.63
CA GLY A 149 -12.84 16.34 -11.66
C GLY A 149 -13.46 16.23 -10.26
N GLY A 150 -14.72 16.66 -10.11
CA GLY A 150 -15.43 16.63 -8.81
C GLY A 150 -14.96 17.68 -7.79
N GLN A 151 -15.57 17.67 -6.61
CA GLN A 151 -15.14 18.47 -5.46
C GLN A 151 -14.55 17.52 -4.41
N PRO A 152 -13.34 17.76 -3.88
CA PRO A 152 -12.80 16.96 -2.79
C PRO A 152 -13.78 16.99 -1.62
N VAL A 153 -14.14 15.80 -1.11
CA VAL A 153 -14.92 15.71 0.13
C VAL A 153 -13.95 16.04 1.25
N LEU A 154 -14.08 17.28 1.72
CA LEU A 154 -13.44 17.80 2.91
C LEU A 154 -14.50 17.84 4.01
N ASP A 155 -14.04 17.91 5.25
CA ASP A 155 -14.91 18.33 6.35
C ASP A 155 -15.45 19.74 6.03
N GLU A 156 -16.74 19.82 5.68
CA GLU A 156 -17.39 21.05 5.26
C GLU A 156 -17.40 22.10 6.38
N ASP A 157 -17.48 21.67 7.64
CA ASP A 157 -17.46 22.56 8.80
C ASP A 157 -16.07 23.17 8.97
N ALA A 158 -15.02 22.35 8.84
CA ALA A 158 -13.63 22.82 8.89
C ALA A 158 -13.29 23.75 7.72
N LEU A 159 -13.73 23.41 6.50
CA LEU A 159 -13.53 24.24 5.31
C LEU A 159 -14.26 25.57 5.44
N PHE A 160 -15.52 25.54 5.85
CA PHE A 160 -16.32 26.73 6.10
C PHE A 160 -15.67 27.61 7.18
N TYR A 161 -15.21 27.01 8.28
CA TYR A 161 -14.53 27.71 9.35
C TYR A 161 -13.29 28.47 8.83
N LEU A 162 -12.39 27.81 8.10
CA LEU A 162 -11.18 28.45 7.55
C LEU A 162 -11.54 29.59 6.59
N MET A 163 -12.50 29.38 5.70
CA MET A 163 -12.96 30.40 4.77
C MET A 163 -13.59 31.61 5.50
N SER A 164 -14.35 31.38 6.58
CA SER A 164 -14.94 32.45 7.40
C SER A 164 -13.89 33.33 8.08
N ARG A 165 -12.67 32.82 8.26
CA ARG A 165 -11.51 33.54 8.81
C ARG A 165 -10.72 34.31 7.75
N GLY A 166 -11.19 34.33 6.51
CA GLY A 166 -10.56 35.04 5.40
C GLY A 166 -9.46 34.25 4.70
N ILE A 167 -9.30 32.96 5.00
CA ILE A 167 -8.35 32.09 4.31
C ILE A 167 -8.93 31.75 2.93
N PRO A 168 -8.22 32.02 1.82
CA PRO A 168 -8.67 31.65 0.49
C PRO A 168 -8.95 30.15 0.38
N ARG A 169 -9.99 29.76 -0.39
CA ARG A 169 -10.39 28.34 -0.54
C ARG A 169 -9.22 27.43 -0.90
N HIS A 170 -8.32 27.87 -1.79
CA HIS A 170 -7.12 27.12 -2.17
C HIS A 170 -6.22 26.81 -0.96
N GLU A 171 -5.92 27.81 -0.14
CA GLU A 171 -5.10 27.66 1.08
C GLU A 171 -5.82 26.80 2.13
N ALA A 172 -7.13 26.96 2.27
CA ALA A 172 -7.93 26.13 3.18
C ALA A 172 -7.92 24.65 2.77
N VAL A 173 -8.03 24.35 1.47
CA VAL A 173 -7.91 22.98 0.93
C VAL A 173 -6.53 22.40 1.22
N MET A 174 -5.46 23.18 1.07
CA MET A 174 -4.10 22.76 1.38
C MET A 174 -3.90 22.46 2.88
N VAL A 175 -4.47 23.30 3.76
CA VAL A 175 -4.46 23.05 5.21
C VAL A 175 -5.21 21.78 5.56
N LEU A 176 -6.32 21.51 4.87
CA LEU A 176 -7.17 20.34 5.09
C LEU A 176 -6.74 19.12 4.27
N PHE A 177 -5.59 19.15 3.60
CA PHE A 177 -5.16 18.09 2.68
C PHE A 177 -5.07 16.71 3.34
N ASP A 178 -4.60 16.65 4.59
CA ASP A 178 -4.55 15.42 5.39
C ASP A 178 -5.93 14.91 5.81
N SER A 179 -6.93 15.80 5.83
CA SER A 179 -8.32 15.49 6.19
C SER A 179 -9.21 15.16 4.98
N VAL A 180 -8.64 15.10 3.77
CA VAL A 180 -9.36 14.67 2.56
C VAL A 180 -9.79 13.22 2.73
N THR A 181 -11.08 12.99 2.94
CA THR A 181 -11.65 11.65 3.11
C THR A 181 -12.01 11.00 1.78
N SER A 182 -12.26 11.79 0.73
CA SER A 182 -12.54 11.24 -0.60
C SER A 182 -11.29 11.14 -1.48
N LEU A 183 -11.13 9.97 -2.05
CA LEU A 183 -9.94 9.50 -2.75
C LEU A 183 -9.90 9.86 -4.24
N ASP A 184 -10.98 10.41 -4.78
CA ASP A 184 -11.27 10.31 -6.21
C ASP A 184 -10.92 11.58 -7.02
N PHE A 185 -10.25 12.56 -6.40
CA PHE A 185 -10.29 13.93 -6.93
C PHE A 185 -8.96 14.60 -7.18
N VAL A 186 -7.88 14.19 -6.51
CA VAL A 186 -6.58 14.84 -6.72
C VAL A 186 -5.41 13.87 -6.67
N TYR A 187 -4.36 14.20 -7.41
CA TYR A 187 -3.05 13.56 -7.32
C TYR A 187 -1.96 14.61 -7.48
N VAL A 188 -0.76 14.30 -6.99
CA VAL A 188 0.37 15.22 -7.01
C VAL A 188 1.47 14.64 -7.89
N THR A 189 2.09 15.49 -8.70
CA THR A 189 3.27 15.14 -9.50
C THR A 189 4.42 16.07 -9.21
N PHE A 190 5.62 15.62 -9.54
CA PHE A 190 6.85 16.40 -9.46
C PHE A 190 7.44 16.59 -10.87
N PRO A 191 8.23 17.64 -11.10
CA PRO A 191 8.94 17.83 -12.37
C PRO A 191 9.96 16.73 -12.62
N GLU A 192 10.27 16.53 -13.90
CA GLU A 192 11.13 15.44 -14.41
C GLU A 192 12.49 15.38 -13.71
N TRP A 193 13.11 16.52 -13.44
CA TRP A 193 14.42 16.57 -12.78
C TRP A 193 14.40 16.01 -11.34
N ILE A 194 13.28 16.14 -10.61
CA ILE A 194 13.10 15.50 -9.30
C ILE A 194 12.90 14.01 -9.48
N THR A 195 12.03 13.63 -10.42
CA THR A 195 11.70 12.21 -10.62
C THR A 195 12.88 11.39 -11.12
N ASP A 196 13.74 12.01 -11.94
CA ASP A 196 14.99 11.40 -12.43
C ASP A 196 16.02 11.26 -11.31
N ALA A 197 16.18 12.30 -10.48
CA ALA A 197 17.10 12.26 -9.35
C ALA A 197 16.70 11.21 -8.30
N LEU A 198 15.41 10.93 -8.18
CA LEU A 198 14.84 9.93 -7.27
C LEU A 198 14.51 8.60 -7.97
N ALA A 199 15.02 8.37 -9.18
CA ALA A 199 14.76 7.13 -9.91
C ALA A 199 15.20 5.91 -9.09
N GLY A 200 14.26 4.99 -8.86
CA GLY A 200 14.46 3.79 -8.04
C GLY A 200 14.31 4.00 -6.53
N ALA A 201 14.03 5.23 -6.06
CA ALA A 201 13.71 5.48 -4.65
C ALA A 201 12.45 4.71 -4.23
N GLY A 202 12.48 4.10 -3.04
CA GLY A 202 11.37 3.31 -2.51
C GLY A 202 11.21 1.91 -3.11
N GLN A 203 12.02 1.54 -4.12
CA GLN A 203 12.11 0.16 -4.62
C GLN A 203 13.11 -0.65 -3.79
N SER A 204 12.84 -1.94 -3.59
CA SER A 204 13.83 -2.83 -2.98
C SER A 204 15.03 -2.99 -3.93
N LEU A 205 16.25 -3.07 -3.38
CA LEU A 205 17.46 -3.23 -4.20
C LEU A 205 17.36 -4.45 -5.14
N ARG A 206 16.76 -5.54 -4.63
CA ARG A 206 16.50 -6.75 -5.42
C ARG A 206 15.60 -6.46 -6.62
N ARG A 207 14.50 -5.73 -6.43
CA ARG A 207 13.57 -5.34 -7.48
C ARG A 207 14.24 -4.42 -8.50
N TYR A 208 14.97 -3.41 -8.03
CA TYR A 208 15.70 -2.49 -8.88
C TYR A 208 16.70 -3.22 -9.79
N MET A 209 17.47 -4.17 -9.25
CA MET A 209 18.40 -5.00 -10.02
C MET A 209 17.71 -5.92 -11.02
N ALA A 210 16.52 -6.44 -10.69
CA ALA A 210 15.74 -7.29 -11.60
C ALA A 210 15.16 -6.50 -12.78
N LEU A 211 14.75 -5.25 -12.54
CA LEU A 211 14.22 -4.35 -13.57
C LEU A 211 15.34 -3.71 -14.43
N ASN A 212 16.54 -3.54 -13.86
CA ASN A 212 17.69 -2.93 -14.52
C ASN A 212 18.89 -3.89 -14.54
N PRO A 213 18.79 -5.03 -15.25
CA PRO A 213 19.90 -5.96 -15.36
C PRO A 213 21.09 -5.23 -16.01
N ARG A 214 22.28 -5.38 -15.43
CA ARG A 214 23.51 -4.85 -16.05
C ARG A 214 23.63 -5.48 -17.43
N ASN A 215 23.60 -4.65 -18.49
CA ASN A 215 24.00 -5.10 -19.81
C ASN A 215 25.44 -5.60 -19.70
N PRO A 216 25.72 -6.88 -19.98
CA PRO A 216 27.10 -7.32 -20.09
C PRO A 216 27.70 -6.54 -21.26
N THR A 217 28.54 -5.56 -20.95
CA THR A 217 29.35 -4.83 -21.93
C THR A 217 30.12 -5.87 -22.75
N THR A 218 29.71 -6.05 -24.00
CA THR A 218 30.52 -6.59 -25.09
C THR A 218 31.64 -5.63 -25.42
#